data_AF-A0A8E2ALF4-F1
#
_entry.id   AF-A0A8E2ALF4-F1
#
_cell.length_a   1.000
_cell.length_b   1.000
_cell.length_c   1.000
_cell.angle_alpha   90.00
_cell.angle_beta   90.00
_cell.angle_gamma   90.00
#
_symmetry.space_group_name_H-M   'P 1'
#
loop_
_entity.id
_entity.type
_entity.pdbx_description
1 polymer ?
#
loop_
_entity_poly.entity_id
_entity_poly.type
_entity_poly.pdbx_seq_one_letter_code
_entity_poly.pdbx_strand_id
1 'polypeptide(L)'
;MSSCYQVLITLDRNLTSAGMKLLRVWLDGQSSNQRGTPIDPFPSLEPTQASGIEVEIPSVMFEFALNVVQLLISMHSWNALDNGDPWKELPEYIFGFEAENEAMIDLGQTFIQDNQDCRAQTIRAQLGNNSGWVAVYSSDTNLGSESVQPDFLTCSTLDIVSIHAYGPGYLETSAIQPYVEQVQAAGISLLFEEWGACHYDTENNNCPVGDALPTDVRNQNIRDRAGNITAAGIPWLYWQALPNADPYIGVTDPSWDTLKDVAQQALSASAAFNLAGYFTAPQQ
;
A
#
# COMPACT_ATOMS: atom_id res chain seq x y z
N MET A 1 13.79 -18.93 -17.94
CA MET A 1 13.07 -18.01 -17.03
C MET A 1 11.86 -18.76 -16.50
N SER A 2 11.67 -18.80 -15.19
CA SER A 2 10.51 -19.47 -14.59
C SER A 2 9.22 -18.71 -14.91
N SER A 3 8.07 -19.37 -14.79
CA SER A 3 6.75 -18.76 -14.99
C SER A 3 6.49 -17.58 -14.03
N CYS A 4 6.98 -17.65 -12.80
CA CYS A 4 6.83 -16.58 -11.80
C CYS A 4 7.50 -15.27 -12.24
N TYR A 5 8.66 -15.36 -12.89
CA TYR A 5 9.39 -14.19 -13.36
C TYR A 5 8.63 -13.44 -14.48
N GLN A 6 7.94 -14.17 -15.35
CA GLN A 6 7.14 -13.58 -16.44
C GLN A 6 5.88 -12.86 -15.93
N VAL A 7 5.26 -13.40 -14.87
CA VAL A 7 4.09 -12.82 -14.20
C VAL A 7 4.46 -11.46 -13.60
N LEU A 8 5.62 -11.40 -12.95
CA LEU A 8 6.12 -10.21 -12.27
C LEU A 8 6.54 -9.12 -13.26
N ILE A 9 7.27 -9.45 -14.32
CA ILE A 9 7.56 -8.50 -15.42
C ILE A 9 6.27 -7.93 -16.05
N THR A 10 5.22 -8.74 -16.15
CA THR A 10 3.95 -8.29 -16.70
C THR A 10 3.27 -7.29 -15.78
N LEU A 11 3.29 -7.54 -14.47
CA LEU A 11 2.80 -6.59 -13.46
C LEU A 11 3.58 -5.28 -13.55
N ASP A 12 4.92 -5.34 -13.49
CA ASP A 12 5.82 -4.18 -13.52
C ASP A 12 5.53 -3.27 -14.72
N ARG A 13 5.54 -3.85 -15.93
CA ARG A 13 5.27 -3.10 -17.16
C ARG A 13 3.92 -2.42 -17.15
N ASN A 14 2.89 -3.09 -16.62
CA ASN A 14 1.55 -2.53 -16.57
C ASN A 14 1.48 -1.36 -15.59
N LEU A 15 2.00 -1.52 -14.36
CA LEU A 15 2.06 -0.46 -13.34
C LEU A 15 2.83 0.76 -13.87
N THR A 16 4.02 0.54 -14.44
CA THR A 16 4.85 1.61 -15.00
C THR A 16 4.17 2.30 -16.18
N SER A 17 3.51 1.55 -17.07
CA SER A 17 2.75 2.15 -18.18
C SER A 17 1.54 2.97 -17.72
N ALA A 18 1.00 2.65 -16.54
CA ALA A 18 -0.08 3.41 -15.90
C ALA A 18 0.43 4.66 -15.18
N GLY A 19 1.76 4.84 -15.10
CA GLY A 19 2.39 5.97 -14.43
C GLY A 19 2.42 5.85 -12.91
N MET A 20 2.11 4.66 -12.36
CA MET A 20 2.18 4.40 -10.92
C MET A 20 3.60 4.65 -10.41
N LYS A 21 3.71 5.20 -9.19
CA LYS A 21 4.99 5.63 -8.60
C LYS A 21 5.40 4.83 -7.38
N LEU A 22 4.43 4.20 -6.72
CA LEU A 22 4.60 3.49 -5.47
C LEU A 22 3.87 2.14 -5.56
N LEU A 23 4.54 1.07 -5.16
CA LEU A 23 3.96 -0.25 -4.97
C LEU A 23 4.12 -0.63 -3.50
N ARG A 24 3.01 -0.92 -2.84
CA ARG A 24 3.03 -1.49 -1.50
C ARG A 24 3.18 -3.00 -1.57
N VAL A 25 4.12 -3.53 -0.81
CA VAL A 25 4.43 -4.96 -0.76
C VAL A 25 4.38 -5.47 0.67
N TRP A 26 3.67 -6.58 0.85
CA TRP A 26 3.66 -7.31 2.11
C TRP A 26 4.80 -8.33 2.10
N LEU A 27 5.58 -8.32 3.16
CA LEU A 27 6.70 -9.24 3.37
C LEU A 27 6.37 -10.19 4.51
N ASP A 28 5.60 -11.24 4.22
CA ASP A 28 5.38 -12.38 5.12
C ASP A 28 5.37 -13.70 4.33
N GLY A 29 5.66 -14.80 5.01
CA GLY A 29 5.70 -16.13 4.45
C GLY A 29 4.37 -16.58 3.90
N GLN A 30 4.41 -17.29 2.78
CA GLN A 30 3.22 -17.84 2.16
C GLN A 30 3.38 -19.34 1.92
N SER A 31 2.44 -20.12 2.43
CA SER A 31 2.46 -21.58 2.31
C SER A 31 1.49 -22.14 1.28
N SER A 32 0.62 -21.29 0.71
CA SER A 32 -0.44 -21.69 -0.22
C SER A 32 -0.73 -20.64 -1.29
N ASN A 33 -1.41 -21.06 -2.37
CA ASN A 33 -1.88 -20.13 -3.41
C ASN A 33 -2.74 -19.03 -2.80
N GLN A 34 -2.54 -17.78 -3.24
CA GLN A 34 -3.35 -16.65 -2.80
C GLN A 34 -4.30 -16.24 -3.91
N ARG A 35 -5.59 -16.33 -3.61
CA ARG A 35 -6.69 -15.85 -4.46
C ARG A 35 -6.50 -16.19 -5.95
N GLY A 36 -6.38 -17.49 -6.22
CA GLY A 36 -6.20 -18.01 -7.57
C GLY A 36 -4.81 -17.83 -8.19
N THR A 37 -3.90 -17.08 -7.55
CA THR A 37 -2.50 -16.94 -7.97
C THR A 37 -1.68 -18.13 -7.45
N PRO A 38 -1.07 -18.95 -8.34
CA PRO A 38 -0.14 -19.97 -7.92
C PRO A 38 1.11 -19.35 -7.29
N ILE A 39 1.49 -19.80 -6.09
CA ILE A 39 2.67 -19.33 -5.37
C ILE A 39 3.55 -20.52 -5.04
N ASP A 40 4.85 -20.41 -5.31
CA ASP A 40 5.84 -21.32 -4.77
C ASP A 40 6.00 -21.00 -3.27
N PRO A 41 5.69 -21.94 -2.35
CA PRO A 41 5.71 -21.66 -0.93
C PRO A 41 7.07 -21.12 -0.47
N PHE A 42 7.04 -20.08 0.36
CA PHE A 42 8.23 -19.51 0.99
C PHE A 42 8.00 -19.31 2.50
N PRO A 43 9.03 -19.54 3.33
CA PRO A 43 8.89 -19.46 4.78
C PRO A 43 8.57 -18.04 5.22
N SER A 44 7.98 -17.89 6.41
CA SER A 44 7.90 -16.56 7.03
C SER A 44 9.30 -16.02 7.22
N LEU A 45 9.41 -14.72 6.95
CA LEU A 45 10.62 -13.97 7.19
C LEU A 45 10.85 -13.83 8.72
N GLU A 46 9.80 -14.08 9.53
CA GLU A 46 9.89 -14.10 11.00
C GLU A 46 10.63 -15.36 11.46
N PRO A 47 11.80 -15.22 12.09
CA PRO A 47 12.47 -16.38 12.63
C PRO A 47 11.80 -16.75 13.97
N THR A 48 11.49 -18.03 14.17
CA THR A 48 10.92 -18.53 15.45
C THR A 48 11.88 -18.39 16.63
N GLN A 49 13.14 -18.00 16.38
CA GLN A 49 14.17 -17.61 17.36
C GLN A 49 15.06 -16.53 16.73
N ALA A 50 15.59 -15.59 17.53
CA ALA A 50 16.48 -14.50 17.08
C ALA A 50 17.89 -14.96 16.62
N SER A 51 17.97 -16.04 15.84
CA SER A 51 19.21 -16.61 15.33
C SER A 51 19.22 -16.57 13.80
N GLY A 52 19.73 -15.46 13.26
CA GLY A 52 20.56 -15.44 12.05
C GLY A 52 19.99 -16.03 10.77
N ILE A 53 18.68 -15.91 10.51
CA ILE A 53 18.17 -16.12 9.16
C ILE A 53 18.33 -14.80 8.41
N GLU A 54 19.38 -14.70 7.59
CA GLU A 54 19.40 -13.79 6.45
C GLU A 54 18.40 -14.35 5.44
N VAL A 55 17.25 -13.70 5.24
CA VAL A 55 16.42 -14.03 4.09
C VAL A 55 16.85 -13.14 2.93
N GLU A 56 17.44 -13.77 1.91
CA GLU A 56 17.52 -13.20 0.57
C GLU A 56 16.10 -12.88 0.13
N ILE A 57 15.83 -11.59 -0.07
CA ILE A 57 14.62 -11.23 -0.80
C ILE A 57 14.87 -11.54 -2.26
N PRO A 58 13.95 -12.28 -2.92
CA PRO A 58 14.16 -12.70 -4.30
C PRO A 58 14.55 -11.49 -5.14
N SER A 59 15.68 -11.59 -5.86
CA SER A 59 16.18 -10.62 -6.86
C SER A 59 15.09 -10.00 -7.75
N VAL A 60 13.95 -10.67 -7.90
CA VAL A 60 12.76 -10.18 -8.58
C VAL A 60 12.13 -8.93 -7.95
N MET A 61 12.08 -8.79 -6.62
CA MET A 61 11.56 -7.55 -5.99
C MET A 61 12.47 -6.35 -6.26
N PHE A 62 13.78 -6.59 -6.35
CA PHE A 62 14.75 -5.57 -6.75
C PHE A 62 14.55 -5.15 -8.21
N GLU A 63 14.25 -6.09 -9.11
CA GLU A 63 13.97 -5.77 -10.52
C GLU A 63 12.71 -4.91 -10.74
N PHE A 64 11.69 -5.03 -9.88
CA PHE A 64 10.57 -4.08 -9.88
C PHE A 64 11.03 -2.67 -9.50
N ALA A 65 11.83 -2.56 -8.44
CA ALA A 65 12.29 -1.27 -7.97
C ALA A 65 13.21 -0.55 -8.96
N LEU A 66 13.91 -1.31 -9.81
CA LEU A 66 14.72 -0.76 -10.91
C LEU A 66 13.86 -0.03 -11.98
N ASN A 67 12.56 -0.32 -12.10
CA ASN A 67 11.72 0.14 -13.22
C ASN A 67 10.69 1.24 -12.86
N VAL A 68 11.10 2.24 -12.05
CA VAL A 68 10.38 3.52 -11.79
C VAL A 68 9.36 3.47 -10.64
N VAL A 69 9.11 2.30 -10.04
CA VAL A 69 8.20 2.17 -8.90
C VAL A 69 8.99 1.94 -7.62
N GLN A 70 8.92 2.88 -6.67
CA GLN A 70 9.50 2.65 -5.35
C GLN A 70 8.61 1.71 -4.53
N LEU A 71 9.20 1.02 -3.56
CA LEU A 71 8.49 0.08 -2.69
C LEU A 71 8.13 0.71 -1.35
N LEU A 72 6.87 0.63 -0.95
CA LEU A 72 6.45 0.78 0.45
C LEU A 72 6.37 -0.61 1.07
N ILE A 73 7.13 -0.83 2.13
CA ILE A 73 7.26 -2.16 2.73
C ILE A 73 6.51 -2.19 4.05
N SER A 74 5.49 -3.02 4.13
CA SER A 74 4.89 -3.43 5.39
C SER A 74 5.85 -4.39 6.08
N MET A 75 6.55 -3.89 7.10
CA MET A 75 7.61 -4.63 7.78
C MET A 75 7.03 -5.70 8.68
N HIS A 76 7.52 -6.92 8.52
CA HIS A 76 7.46 -7.94 9.56
C HIS A 76 8.81 -8.64 9.82
N SER A 77 9.95 -8.21 9.24
CA SER A 77 11.23 -8.96 9.36
C SER A 77 12.53 -8.22 8.99
N TRP A 78 13.68 -8.83 9.33
CA TRP A 78 15.06 -8.39 9.09
C TRP A 78 15.65 -9.05 7.85
N ASN A 79 15.88 -8.31 6.76
CA ASN A 79 16.43 -8.88 5.52
C ASN A 79 17.59 -8.04 4.95
N ALA A 80 18.45 -8.68 4.17
CA ALA A 80 19.47 -8.07 3.32
C ALA A 80 19.30 -8.61 1.90
N LEU A 81 19.72 -7.85 0.89
CA LEU A 81 19.72 -8.33 -0.50
C LEU A 81 20.84 -9.37 -0.74
N ASP A 82 20.83 -10.06 -1.88
CA ASP A 82 21.87 -11.02 -2.32
C ASP A 82 23.30 -10.43 -2.25
N ASN A 83 23.44 -9.11 -2.35
CA ASN A 83 24.71 -8.38 -2.21
C ASN A 83 25.10 -8.02 -0.77
N GLY A 84 24.25 -8.35 0.21
CA GLY A 84 24.45 -8.11 1.64
C GLY A 84 23.98 -6.75 2.17
N ASP A 85 23.48 -5.87 1.30
CA ASP A 85 23.04 -4.54 1.71
C ASP A 85 21.66 -4.59 2.40
N PRO A 86 21.50 -3.98 3.58
CA PRO A 86 20.21 -3.90 4.26
C PRO A 86 19.29 -2.86 3.61
N TRP A 87 17.97 -3.07 3.69
CA TRP A 87 16.94 -2.20 3.08
C TRP A 87 17.09 -0.71 3.41
N LYS A 88 17.52 -0.41 4.64
CA LYS A 88 17.77 0.96 5.13
C LYS A 88 18.92 1.69 4.41
N GLU A 89 19.64 1.02 3.52
CA GLU A 89 20.75 1.54 2.73
C GLU A 89 20.40 1.70 1.24
N LEU A 90 19.13 1.49 0.84
CA LEU A 90 18.66 1.51 -0.55
C LEU A 90 17.61 2.60 -0.88
N PRO A 91 17.83 3.89 -0.54
CA PRO A 91 16.83 4.96 -0.67
C PRO A 91 16.38 5.25 -2.10
N GLU A 92 17.12 4.77 -3.09
CA GLU A 92 16.76 4.80 -4.51
C GLU A 92 15.55 3.91 -4.85
N TYR A 93 15.34 2.82 -4.10
CA TYR A 93 14.38 1.76 -4.43
C TYR A 93 13.20 1.71 -3.47
N ILE A 94 13.43 2.09 -2.22
CA ILE A 94 12.44 1.96 -1.16
C ILE A 94 11.91 3.37 -0.85
N PHE A 95 10.60 3.51 -0.81
CA PHE A 95 9.94 4.76 -0.44
C PHE A 95 9.92 4.89 1.08
N GLY A 96 9.52 3.83 1.76
CA GLY A 96 9.37 3.83 3.21
C GLY A 96 9.05 2.46 3.79
N PHE A 97 8.90 2.48 5.11
CA PHE A 97 8.57 1.32 5.92
C PHE A 97 7.28 1.59 6.70
N GLU A 98 6.36 0.64 6.65
CA GLU A 98 5.10 0.60 7.37
C GLU A 98 5.20 -0.43 8.50
N ALA A 99 4.63 -0.11 9.67
CA ALA A 99 4.79 -0.93 10.87
C ALA A 99 4.06 -2.28 10.82
N GLU A 100 2.79 -2.31 10.41
CA GLU A 100 1.98 -3.53 10.40
C GLU A 100 0.66 -3.28 9.65
N ASN A 101 0.27 -4.14 8.70
CA ASN A 101 -1.01 -3.97 8.01
C ASN A 101 -2.21 -4.14 8.96
N GLU A 102 -3.07 -3.12 9.11
CA GLU A 102 -4.36 -3.20 9.84
C GLU A 102 -4.24 -3.76 11.26
N ALA A 103 -3.23 -3.31 12.01
CA ALA A 103 -2.78 -3.87 13.30
C ALA A 103 -3.87 -4.04 14.38
N MET A 104 -4.99 -3.32 14.28
CA MET A 104 -6.07 -3.34 15.27
C MET A 104 -7.45 -3.57 14.65
N ILE A 105 -7.51 -4.16 13.44
CA ILE A 105 -8.78 -4.47 12.79
C ILE A 105 -9.67 -5.33 13.70
N ASP A 106 -10.96 -4.98 13.74
CA ASP A 106 -12.00 -5.64 14.54
C ASP A 106 -11.79 -5.66 16.07
N LEU A 107 -10.79 -4.93 16.61
CA LEU A 107 -10.59 -4.80 18.08
C LEU A 107 -11.44 -3.70 18.72
N GLY A 108 -11.96 -2.78 17.89
CA GLY A 108 -12.91 -1.74 18.26
C GLY A 108 -12.29 -0.49 18.91
N GLN A 109 -13.03 0.61 18.85
CA GLN A 109 -12.58 1.96 19.23
C GLN A 109 -11.91 2.06 20.61
N THR A 110 -12.44 1.38 21.64
CA THR A 110 -11.86 1.44 23.00
C THR A 110 -10.47 0.82 23.03
N PHE A 111 -10.29 -0.35 22.40
CA PHE A 111 -8.98 -0.98 22.33
C PHE A 111 -7.99 -0.07 21.61
N ILE A 112 -8.40 0.51 20.48
CA ILE A 112 -7.55 1.41 19.69
C ILE A 112 -7.10 2.59 20.53
N GLN A 113 -8.03 3.25 21.24
CA GLN A 113 -7.72 4.38 22.12
C GLN A 113 -6.75 4.03 23.25
N ASP A 114 -6.88 2.83 23.81
CA ASP A 114 -6.03 2.32 24.89
C ASP A 114 -4.64 1.85 24.42
N ASN A 115 -4.44 1.66 23.10
CA ASN A 115 -3.21 1.09 22.52
C ASN A 115 -2.60 2.01 21.44
N GLN A 116 -2.71 3.34 21.59
CA GLN A 116 -2.18 4.32 20.63
C GLN A 116 -0.64 4.49 20.67
N ASP A 117 0.10 3.39 20.70
CA ASP A 117 1.55 3.39 20.82
C ASP A 117 2.21 3.85 19.51
N CYS A 118 3.21 4.73 19.57
CA CYS A 118 3.90 5.14 18.36
C CYS A 118 4.90 4.10 17.84
N ARG A 119 4.38 3.11 17.10
CA ARG A 119 5.16 2.04 16.46
C ARG A 119 6.24 2.56 15.51
N ALA A 120 6.04 3.73 14.92
CA ALA A 120 7.04 4.40 14.07
C ALA A 120 8.36 4.68 14.80
N GLN A 121 8.37 4.80 16.14
CA GLN A 121 9.61 4.97 16.91
C GLN A 121 10.55 3.78 16.77
N THR A 122 10.01 2.56 16.75
CA THR A 122 10.80 1.34 16.57
C THR A 122 11.44 1.32 15.18
N ILE A 123 10.67 1.63 14.14
CA ILE A 123 11.18 1.74 12.76
C ILE A 123 12.31 2.77 12.71
N ARG A 124 12.08 3.99 13.24
CA ARG A 124 13.11 5.04 13.27
C ARG A 124 14.38 4.62 13.99
N ALA A 125 14.26 3.94 15.13
CA ALA A 125 15.42 3.44 15.87
C ALA A 125 16.26 2.45 15.04
N GLN A 126 15.62 1.61 14.22
CA GLN A 126 16.32 0.66 13.35
C GLN A 126 16.95 1.32 12.11
N LEU A 127 16.29 2.35 11.56
CA LEU A 127 16.84 3.16 10.46
C LEU A 127 18.05 3.99 10.91
N GLY A 128 18.13 4.35 12.19
CA GLY A 128 19.25 5.09 12.76
C GLY A 128 19.39 6.49 12.15
N ASN A 129 20.64 6.93 11.91
CA ASN A 129 20.91 8.28 11.39
C ASN A 129 20.61 8.45 9.89
N ASN A 130 20.13 7.41 9.19
CA ASN A 130 19.70 7.52 7.79
C ASN A 130 18.33 8.21 7.71
N SER A 131 18.24 9.46 8.17
CA SER A 131 16.97 10.18 8.38
C SER A 131 16.26 10.64 7.10
N GLY A 132 16.64 10.15 5.91
CA GLY A 132 16.01 10.50 4.63
C GLY A 132 14.82 9.62 4.25
N TRP A 133 14.59 8.54 4.98
CA TRP A 133 13.56 7.53 4.71
C TRP A 133 12.18 7.92 5.22
N VAL A 134 11.12 7.52 4.52
CA VAL A 134 9.75 7.67 5.03
C VAL A 134 9.45 6.62 6.09
N ALA A 135 9.01 7.05 7.27
CA ALA A 135 8.29 6.19 8.21
C ALA A 135 6.78 6.38 8.01
N VAL A 136 6.13 5.32 7.56
CA VAL A 136 4.67 5.26 7.36
C VAL A 136 4.06 4.57 8.57
N TYR A 137 3.01 5.16 9.13
CA TYR A 137 2.12 4.48 10.07
C TYR A 137 0.95 3.94 9.28
N SER A 138 0.81 2.62 9.34
CA SER A 138 -0.30 1.85 8.80
C SER A 138 -1.61 2.28 9.41
N SER A 139 -2.68 2.21 8.63
CA SER A 139 -4.03 2.23 9.15
C SER A 139 -4.18 1.10 10.17
N ASP A 140 -4.66 1.42 11.37
CA ASP A 140 -4.91 0.39 12.38
C ASP A 140 -6.16 -0.44 12.03
N THR A 141 -7.02 0.03 11.11
CA THR A 141 -8.31 -0.62 10.81
C THR A 141 -8.84 -0.31 9.40
N ASN A 142 -9.95 -0.96 9.05
CA ASN A 142 -10.75 -0.72 7.83
C ASN A 142 -11.62 0.57 7.87
N LEU A 143 -11.44 1.42 8.88
CA LEU A 143 -12.16 2.69 9.06
C LEU A 143 -11.18 3.87 9.18
N GLY A 144 -11.31 4.83 8.27
CA GLY A 144 -10.42 6.00 8.23
C GLY A 144 -10.33 6.78 9.55
N SER A 145 -11.40 6.84 10.35
CA SER A 145 -11.41 7.56 11.63
C SER A 145 -10.51 6.93 12.70
N GLU A 146 -10.35 5.62 12.68
CA GLU A 146 -9.56 4.88 13.68
C GLU A 146 -8.06 5.01 13.40
N SER A 147 -7.68 5.28 12.16
CA SER A 147 -6.27 5.49 11.78
C SER A 147 -5.78 6.92 12.03
N VAL A 148 -6.71 7.88 12.19
CA VAL A 148 -6.39 9.29 12.48
C VAL A 148 -6.67 9.68 13.93
N GLN A 149 -6.55 8.75 14.88
CA GLN A 149 -6.75 9.10 16.28
C GLN A 149 -5.74 10.16 16.75
N PRO A 150 -6.15 11.11 17.62
CA PRO A 150 -5.31 12.25 17.98
C PRO A 150 -3.92 11.89 18.50
N ASP A 151 -3.76 10.81 19.27
CA ASP A 151 -2.46 10.51 19.89
C ASP A 151 -1.46 9.98 18.85
N PHE A 152 -1.91 9.25 17.81
CA PHE A 152 -1.08 8.88 16.66
C PHE A 152 -0.51 10.12 15.98
N LEU A 153 -1.32 11.16 15.81
CA LEU A 153 -0.94 12.42 15.17
C LEU A 153 0.04 13.27 15.99
N THR A 154 0.26 12.93 17.26
CA THR A 154 1.29 13.59 18.08
C THR A 154 2.66 12.93 17.95
N CYS A 155 2.76 11.80 17.24
CA CYS A 155 4.02 11.10 17.14
C CYS A 155 5.01 11.79 16.20
N SER A 156 6.06 12.39 16.77
CA SER A 156 7.08 13.13 16.02
C SER A 156 7.95 12.28 15.09
N THR A 157 7.92 10.95 15.22
CA THR A 157 8.68 10.04 14.34
C THR A 157 7.93 9.69 13.06
N LEU A 158 6.67 10.10 12.94
CA LEU A 158 5.77 9.74 11.86
C LEU A 158 5.77 10.78 10.72
N ASP A 159 5.93 10.33 9.47
CA ASP A 159 5.84 11.20 8.29
C ASP A 159 4.47 11.13 7.60
N ILE A 160 3.88 9.93 7.56
CA ILE A 160 2.65 9.63 6.82
C ILE A 160 1.75 8.73 7.65
N VAL A 161 0.50 9.12 7.86
CA VAL A 161 -0.58 8.22 8.29
C VAL A 161 -1.25 7.64 7.06
N SER A 162 -1.52 6.33 7.05
CA SER A 162 -2.35 5.71 6.03
C SER A 162 -3.77 5.40 6.53
N ILE A 163 -4.73 5.37 5.59
CA ILE A 163 -6.13 4.96 5.85
C ILE A 163 -6.57 3.91 4.83
N HIS A 164 -7.38 2.97 5.29
CA HIS A 164 -8.06 1.98 4.47
C HIS A 164 -9.56 2.21 4.49
N ALA A 165 -10.24 2.01 3.36
CA ALA A 165 -11.69 1.92 3.34
C ALA A 165 -12.20 1.22 2.07
N TYR A 166 -13.26 0.43 2.27
CA TYR A 166 -13.92 -0.28 1.17
C TYR A 166 -15.42 0.01 1.12
N GLY A 167 -16.06 0.42 2.22
CA GLY A 167 -17.48 0.77 2.18
C GLY A 167 -17.71 2.02 1.31
N PRO A 168 -18.64 2.01 0.35
CA PRO A 168 -18.85 3.14 -0.56
C PRO A 168 -19.07 4.49 0.14
N GLY A 169 -19.76 4.49 1.29
CA GLY A 169 -19.97 5.72 2.07
C GLY A 169 -18.68 6.35 2.64
N TYR A 170 -17.62 5.57 2.84
CA TYR A 170 -16.31 6.05 3.29
C TYR A 170 -15.43 6.54 2.12
N LEU A 171 -15.83 6.24 0.88
CA LEU A 171 -15.12 6.62 -0.35
C LEU A 171 -15.70 7.89 -0.99
N GLU A 172 -16.59 8.60 -0.30
CA GLU A 172 -17.09 9.91 -0.72
C GLU A 172 -16.13 11.01 -0.29
N THR A 173 -15.90 12.02 -1.16
CA THR A 173 -15.01 13.15 -0.84
C THR A 173 -15.40 13.81 0.50
N SER A 174 -16.69 13.97 0.77
CA SER A 174 -17.19 14.57 2.02
C SER A 174 -16.91 13.73 3.26
N ALA A 175 -16.78 12.41 3.12
CA ALA A 175 -16.42 11.53 4.22
C ALA A 175 -14.91 11.55 4.50
N ILE A 176 -14.11 11.77 3.45
CA ILE A 176 -12.64 11.77 3.49
C ILE A 176 -12.09 13.12 3.98
N GLN A 177 -12.70 14.23 3.56
CA GLN A 177 -12.21 15.59 3.84
C GLN A 177 -11.91 15.90 5.32
N PRO A 178 -12.72 15.45 6.30
CA PRO A 178 -12.40 15.66 7.71
C PRO A 178 -11.07 15.05 8.13
N TYR A 179 -10.68 13.90 7.58
CA TYR A 179 -9.39 13.26 7.86
C TYR A 179 -8.23 14.06 7.27
N VAL A 180 -8.42 14.62 6.07
CA VAL A 180 -7.45 15.52 5.43
C VAL A 180 -7.19 16.73 6.33
N GLU A 181 -8.25 17.41 6.76
CA GLU A 181 -8.15 18.60 7.62
C GLU A 181 -7.46 18.28 8.95
N GLN A 182 -7.82 17.16 9.57
CA GLN A 182 -7.24 16.72 10.84
C GLN A 182 -5.74 16.42 10.74
N VAL A 183 -5.32 15.68 9.72
CA VAL A 183 -3.92 15.29 9.50
C VAL A 183 -3.08 16.49 9.06
N GLN A 184 -3.62 17.37 8.21
CA GLN A 184 -2.97 18.63 7.84
C GLN A 184 -2.75 19.54 9.06
N ALA A 185 -3.72 19.62 9.97
CA ALA A 185 -3.59 20.41 11.20
C ALA A 185 -2.47 19.87 12.12
N ALA A 186 -2.18 18.57 12.06
CA ALA A 186 -1.06 17.94 12.77
C ALA A 186 0.29 18.11 12.05
N GLY A 187 0.31 18.61 10.80
CA GLY A 187 1.53 18.75 10.01
C GLY A 187 2.10 17.43 9.49
N ILE A 188 1.28 16.38 9.44
CA ILE A 188 1.62 15.04 8.93
C ILE A 188 1.00 14.87 7.54
N SER A 189 1.50 13.93 6.73
CA SER A 189 0.89 13.59 5.43
C SER A 189 -0.11 12.43 5.54
N LEU A 190 -1.08 12.37 4.62
CA LEU A 190 -2.07 11.29 4.55
C LEU A 190 -1.93 10.51 3.24
N LEU A 191 -2.02 9.18 3.32
CA LEU A 191 -2.05 8.27 2.18
C LEU A 191 -3.30 7.39 2.24
N PHE A 192 -4.08 7.32 1.16
CA PHE A 192 -5.18 6.36 1.08
C PHE A 192 -4.62 5.03 0.57
N GLU A 193 -4.15 4.20 1.50
CA GLU A 193 -3.31 3.04 1.20
C GLU A 193 -4.09 1.83 0.69
N GLU A 194 -5.37 1.70 1.06
CA GLU A 194 -6.21 0.66 0.49
C GLU A 194 -7.62 1.13 0.21
N TRP A 195 -8.02 1.01 -1.05
CA TRP A 195 -9.39 1.07 -1.51
C TRP A 195 -9.55 0.18 -2.74
N GLY A 196 -10.76 -0.34 -2.98
CA GLY A 196 -10.99 -1.28 -4.08
C GLY A 196 -12.32 -1.10 -4.78
N ALA A 197 -12.41 -1.66 -5.99
CA ALA A 197 -13.66 -1.86 -6.72
C ALA A 197 -13.97 -3.34 -6.91
N CYS A 198 -14.97 -3.82 -6.16
CA CYS A 198 -15.43 -5.20 -6.19
C CYS A 198 -15.84 -5.61 -7.60
N HIS A 199 -15.35 -6.78 -8.02
CA HIS A 199 -15.68 -7.39 -9.29
C HIS A 199 -17.09 -7.97 -9.30
N TYR A 200 -17.54 -8.47 -8.15
CA TYR A 200 -18.81 -9.14 -7.99
C TYR A 200 -19.93 -8.18 -7.56
N ASP A 201 -21.17 -8.63 -7.68
CA ASP A 201 -22.38 -7.93 -7.24
C ASP A 201 -22.63 -7.99 -5.72
N THR A 202 -21.62 -8.39 -4.95
CA THR A 202 -21.60 -8.36 -3.48
C THR A 202 -21.11 -7.04 -2.92
N GLU A 203 -21.17 -6.88 -1.59
CA GLU A 203 -20.75 -5.66 -0.92
C GLU A 203 -19.25 -5.38 -1.15
N ASN A 204 -18.89 -4.11 -1.36
CA ASN A 204 -17.52 -3.78 -1.73
C ASN A 204 -16.46 -4.12 -0.68
N ASN A 205 -16.84 -4.00 0.60
CA ASN A 205 -16.03 -4.40 1.75
C ASN A 205 -16.08 -5.91 2.04
N ASN A 206 -16.81 -6.68 1.24
CA ASN A 206 -16.90 -8.14 1.34
C ASN A 206 -17.08 -8.74 -0.06
N CYS A 207 -15.99 -8.73 -0.85
CA CYS A 207 -15.97 -9.15 -2.24
C CYS A 207 -15.29 -10.52 -2.51
N PRO A 208 -15.62 -11.63 -1.82
CA PRO A 208 -14.95 -12.91 -2.09
C PRO A 208 -15.59 -13.67 -3.27
N VAL A 209 -16.91 -13.52 -3.49
CA VAL A 209 -17.70 -14.30 -4.46
C VAL A 209 -18.92 -13.50 -4.92
N GLY A 210 -19.54 -13.92 -6.03
CA GLY A 210 -20.81 -13.40 -6.53
C GLY A 210 -20.88 -13.52 -8.06
N ASP A 211 -21.87 -12.86 -8.67
CA ASP A 211 -21.92 -12.73 -10.12
C ASP A 211 -21.06 -11.53 -10.54
N ALA A 212 -20.26 -11.70 -11.59
CA ALA A 212 -19.44 -10.61 -12.11
C ALA A 212 -20.33 -9.43 -12.54
N LEU A 213 -20.09 -8.25 -11.98
CA LEU A 213 -20.73 -7.02 -12.42
C LEU A 213 -20.41 -6.77 -13.90
N PRO A 214 -21.30 -6.15 -14.69
CA PRO A 214 -20.96 -5.73 -16.04
C PRO A 214 -19.74 -4.81 -16.06
N THR A 215 -18.88 -4.93 -17.07
CA THR A 215 -17.64 -4.14 -17.18
C THR A 215 -17.89 -2.63 -17.07
N ASP A 216 -18.99 -2.12 -17.63
CA ASP A 216 -19.33 -0.70 -17.54
C ASP A 216 -19.65 -0.26 -16.10
N VAL A 217 -20.27 -1.13 -15.30
CA VAL A 217 -20.55 -0.87 -13.89
C VAL A 217 -19.26 -0.88 -13.08
N ARG A 218 -18.36 -1.86 -13.33
CA ARG A 218 -17.04 -1.89 -12.69
C ARG A 218 -16.22 -0.64 -13.04
N ASN A 219 -16.21 -0.25 -14.32
CA ASN A 219 -15.56 0.95 -14.79
C ASN A 219 -16.10 2.21 -14.10
N GLN A 220 -17.41 2.33 -13.96
CA GLN A 220 -18.03 3.47 -13.27
C GLN A 220 -17.62 3.51 -11.80
N ASN A 221 -17.66 2.37 -11.09
CA ASN A 221 -17.23 2.27 -9.70
C ASN A 221 -15.78 2.74 -9.49
N ILE A 222 -14.85 2.38 -10.39
CA ILE A 222 -13.46 2.84 -10.32
C ILE A 222 -13.37 4.36 -10.48
N ARG A 223 -14.05 4.91 -11.50
CA ARG A 223 -14.02 6.35 -11.79
C ARG A 223 -14.55 7.16 -10.63
N ASP A 224 -15.67 6.73 -10.05
CA ASP A 224 -16.31 7.44 -8.94
C ASP A 224 -15.41 7.42 -7.69
N ARG A 225 -14.88 6.25 -7.33
CA ARG A 225 -14.08 6.10 -6.11
C ARG A 225 -12.71 6.76 -6.21
N ALA A 226 -11.97 6.50 -7.29
CA ALA A 226 -10.69 7.17 -7.53
C ALA A 226 -10.88 8.68 -7.65
N GLY A 227 -11.93 9.11 -8.36
CA GLY A 227 -12.29 10.51 -8.52
C GLY A 227 -12.57 11.20 -7.19
N ASN A 228 -13.35 10.56 -6.31
CA ASN A 228 -13.68 11.09 -5.00
C ASN A 228 -12.44 11.22 -4.07
N ILE A 229 -11.58 10.20 -4.02
CA ILE A 229 -10.34 10.25 -3.23
C ILE A 229 -9.40 11.32 -3.77
N THR A 230 -9.25 11.39 -5.10
CA THR A 230 -8.42 12.40 -5.78
C THR A 230 -8.97 13.81 -5.54
N ALA A 231 -10.30 13.98 -5.55
CA ALA A 231 -10.94 15.27 -5.27
C ALA A 231 -10.77 15.71 -3.81
N ALA A 232 -10.61 14.78 -2.87
CA ALA A 232 -10.22 15.09 -1.49
C ALA A 232 -8.73 15.51 -1.38
N GLY A 233 -7.95 15.38 -2.46
CA GLY A 233 -6.54 15.77 -2.51
C GLY A 233 -5.59 14.73 -1.90
N ILE A 234 -6.02 13.49 -1.67
CA ILE A 234 -5.17 12.45 -1.09
C ILE A 234 -4.54 11.59 -2.19
N PRO A 235 -3.21 11.35 -2.16
CA PRO A 235 -2.61 10.27 -2.96
C PRO A 235 -3.14 8.91 -2.51
N TRP A 236 -3.17 7.92 -3.41
CA TRP A 236 -3.80 6.64 -3.11
C TRP A 236 -3.08 5.44 -3.74
N LEU A 237 -3.27 4.27 -3.13
CA LEU A 237 -2.86 2.97 -3.63
C LEU A 237 -4.10 2.07 -3.78
N TYR A 238 -4.18 1.31 -4.87
CA TYR A 238 -5.34 0.49 -5.20
C TYR A 238 -5.18 -0.94 -4.64
N TRP A 239 -6.23 -1.43 -3.97
CA TRP A 239 -6.34 -2.81 -3.52
C TRP A 239 -7.16 -3.67 -4.50
N GLN A 240 -6.57 -4.67 -5.14
CA GLN A 240 -5.13 -4.87 -5.31
C GLN A 240 -4.82 -5.06 -6.78
N ALA A 241 -3.66 -4.57 -7.21
CA ALA A 241 -3.17 -4.80 -8.56
C ALA A 241 -2.56 -6.21 -8.64
N LEU A 242 -3.28 -7.13 -9.26
CA LEU A 242 -2.84 -8.52 -9.45
C LEU A 242 -2.49 -8.81 -10.90
N PRO A 243 -1.57 -9.75 -11.17
CA PRO A 243 -1.28 -10.19 -12.53
C PRO A 243 -2.45 -10.94 -13.21
N ASN A 244 -3.38 -11.48 -12.41
CA ASN A 244 -4.54 -12.28 -12.83
C ASN A 244 -5.86 -11.59 -12.47
N ALA A 245 -6.96 -12.02 -13.11
CA ALA A 245 -8.31 -11.60 -12.74
C ALA A 245 -8.72 -12.25 -11.41
N ASP A 246 -8.93 -11.46 -10.37
CA ASP A 246 -9.24 -11.95 -9.02
C ASP A 246 -9.65 -10.80 -8.10
N PRO A 247 -10.61 -10.99 -7.15
CA PRO A 247 -11.99 -10.48 -7.20
C PRO A 247 -12.11 -8.94 -7.18
N TYR A 248 -10.98 -8.25 -7.25
CA TYR A 248 -10.78 -6.87 -7.66
C TYR A 248 -10.23 -6.85 -9.09
N ILE A 249 -9.49 -5.80 -9.46
CA ILE A 249 -9.10 -5.55 -10.85
C ILE A 249 -7.65 -5.99 -11.04
N GLY A 250 -7.47 -7.10 -11.76
CA GLY A 250 -6.17 -7.51 -12.26
C GLY A 250 -5.73 -6.70 -13.47
N VAL A 251 -4.43 -6.71 -13.77
CA VAL A 251 -3.83 -6.06 -14.95
C VAL A 251 -4.29 -6.66 -16.28
N THR A 252 -5.00 -7.78 -16.23
CA THR A 252 -5.62 -8.46 -17.38
C THR A 252 -7.14 -8.30 -17.45
N ASP A 253 -7.77 -7.64 -16.47
CA ASP A 253 -9.21 -7.37 -16.46
C ASP A 253 -9.57 -6.29 -17.51
N PRO A 254 -10.73 -6.40 -18.19
CA PRO A 254 -11.21 -5.34 -19.10
C PRO A 254 -11.32 -3.95 -18.47
N SER A 255 -11.40 -3.86 -17.14
CA SER A 255 -11.42 -2.61 -16.38
C SER A 255 -10.04 -2.04 -16.04
N TRP A 256 -8.95 -2.73 -16.36
CA TRP A 256 -7.58 -2.27 -16.10
C TRP A 256 -7.28 -0.91 -16.76
N ASP A 257 -7.69 -0.72 -18.01
CA ASP A 257 -7.47 0.55 -18.72
C ASP A 257 -8.20 1.71 -18.02
N THR A 258 -9.36 1.45 -17.41
CA THR A 258 -10.06 2.47 -16.60
C THR A 258 -9.27 2.83 -15.35
N LEU A 259 -8.68 1.85 -14.65
CA LEU A 259 -7.84 2.10 -13.47
C LEU A 259 -6.59 2.90 -13.86
N LYS A 260 -5.98 2.57 -15.00
CA LYS A 260 -4.86 3.31 -15.58
C LYS A 260 -5.24 4.77 -15.89
N ASP A 261 -6.37 5.00 -16.53
CA ASP A 261 -6.83 6.35 -16.86
C ASP A 261 -7.03 7.21 -15.62
N VAL A 262 -7.63 6.68 -14.55
CA VAL A 262 -7.85 7.43 -13.31
C VAL A 262 -6.56 7.64 -12.53
N ALA A 263 -5.62 6.69 -12.56
CA ALA A 263 -4.29 6.86 -11.97
C ALA A 263 -3.54 8.00 -12.66
N GLN A 264 -3.57 8.06 -14.00
CA GLN A 264 -2.95 9.15 -14.77
C GLN A 264 -3.59 10.52 -14.49
N GLN A 265 -4.91 10.56 -14.32
CA GLN A 265 -5.61 11.79 -13.92
C GLN A 265 -5.16 12.25 -12.52
N ALA A 266 -5.05 11.33 -11.56
CA ALA A 266 -4.59 11.63 -10.21
C ALA A 266 -3.18 12.24 -10.17
N LEU A 267 -2.26 11.80 -11.05
CA LEU A 267 -0.91 12.39 -11.18
C LEU A 267 -0.92 13.88 -11.57
N SER A 268 -1.99 14.36 -12.20
CA SER A 268 -2.15 15.75 -12.65
C SER A 268 -3.03 16.60 -11.74
N ALA A 269 -3.66 15.97 -10.73
CA ALA A 269 -4.58 16.64 -9.84
C ALA A 269 -3.85 17.42 -8.74
N SER A 270 -4.53 18.40 -8.16
CA SER A 270 -4.06 19.10 -6.97
C SER A 270 -4.06 18.15 -5.76
N ALA A 271 -2.93 18.01 -5.09
CA ALA A 271 -2.81 17.23 -3.88
C ALA A 271 -2.75 18.13 -2.63
N ALA A 272 -3.39 17.68 -1.55
CA ALA A 272 -3.34 18.28 -0.23
C ALA A 272 -2.00 18.00 0.49
N PHE A 273 -1.29 16.96 0.05
CA PHE A 273 -0.03 16.49 0.61
C PHE A 273 1.02 16.34 -0.49
N ASN A 274 2.22 16.86 -0.26
CA ASN A 274 3.32 16.75 -1.21
C ASN A 274 4.30 15.66 -0.77
N LEU A 275 4.15 14.47 -1.36
CA LEU A 275 5.04 13.34 -1.11
C LEU A 275 6.28 13.32 -2.03
N ALA A 276 6.41 14.28 -2.96
CA ALA A 276 7.49 14.27 -3.95
C ALA A 276 8.89 14.29 -3.34
N GLY A 277 9.04 14.91 -2.16
CA GLY A 277 10.33 14.98 -1.45
C GLY A 277 10.84 13.64 -0.93
N TYR A 278 9.98 12.61 -0.92
CA TYR A 278 10.32 11.26 -0.48
C TYR A 278 10.72 10.33 -1.62
N PHE A 279 10.37 10.69 -2.86
CA PHE A 279 10.86 9.97 -4.03
C PHE A 279 12.27 10.45 -4.35
N THR A 280 13.19 9.50 -4.45
CA THR A 280 14.54 9.77 -4.95
C THR A 280 14.52 9.70 -6.48
N ALA A 281 15.29 10.57 -7.13
CA ALA A 281 15.43 10.50 -8.58
C ALA A 281 16.15 9.20 -8.95
N PRO A 282 15.71 8.47 -10.01
CA PRO A 282 16.47 7.33 -10.51
C PRO A 282 17.89 7.82 -10.89
N GLN A 283 18.93 7.16 -10.38
CA GLN A 283 20.28 7.38 -10.91
C GLN A 283 20.30 6.83 -12.34
N GLN A 284 20.62 7.70 -13.31
CA GLN A 284 20.80 7.34 -14.71
C GLN A 284 22.04 6.47 -14.93
#